data_AF-A0A7T9DKU1-F1
#
_entry.id   AF-A0A7T9DKU1-F1
#
_cell.length_a   1.000
_cell.length_b   1.000
_cell.length_c   1.000
_cell.angle_alpha   90.00
_cell.angle_beta   90.00
_cell.angle_gamma   90.00
#
_symmetry.space_group_name_H-M   'P 1'
#
loop_
_entity.id
_entity.type
_entity.pdbx_description
1 polymer ?
#
loop_
_entity_poly.entity_id
_entity_poly.type
_entity_poly.pdbx_seq_one_letter_code
_entity_poly.pdbx_strand_id
1 'polypeptide(L)'
;MASKKARGKRAKTRYKIAAPAIKASVNKHLQSFEAGQTVQIVINGSIHAGIPFRRFHGLTGTVMSMQGRAVKMNVKQGNRPCTVIVGAVHVKPIHQTEKAA
;
A
#
# COMPACT_ATOMS: atom_id res chain seq x y z
N MET A 1 -5.12 13.63 -33.93
CA MET A 1 -4.06 12.75 -33.37
C MET A 1 -4.71 11.61 -32.62
N ALA A 2 -4.31 10.37 -32.92
CA ALA A 2 -4.86 9.14 -32.35
C ALA A 2 -5.14 9.24 -30.84
N SER A 3 -6.33 8.77 -30.43
CA SER A 3 -6.93 8.87 -29.10
C SER A 3 -5.92 8.66 -27.96
N LYS A 4 -5.44 9.76 -27.36
CA LYS A 4 -4.53 9.71 -26.22
C LYS A 4 -5.31 9.20 -25.00
N LYS A 5 -5.01 7.98 -24.54
CA LYS A 5 -5.73 7.34 -23.43
C LYS A 5 -5.65 8.19 -22.15
N ALA A 6 -6.78 8.34 -21.46
CA ALA A 6 -6.89 9.13 -20.24
C ALA A 6 -5.91 8.69 -19.13
N ARG A 7 -5.27 9.66 -18.47
CA ARG A 7 -4.27 9.46 -17.40
C ARG A 7 -4.89 9.52 -15.99
N GLY A 8 -6.02 8.85 -15.79
CA GLY A 8 -6.71 8.83 -14.48
C GLY A 8 -5.95 8.08 -13.38
N LYS A 9 -6.39 8.24 -12.12
CA LYS A 9 -5.77 7.58 -10.95
C LYS A 9 -5.78 6.05 -11.05
N ARG A 10 -6.87 5.48 -11.59
CA ARG A 10 -7.06 4.04 -11.82
C ARG A 10 -6.81 3.58 -13.27
N ALA A 11 -6.20 4.41 -14.11
CA ALA A 11 -5.89 4.00 -15.49
C ALA A 11 -4.94 2.80 -15.53
N LYS A 12 -5.24 1.81 -16.40
CA LYS A 12 -4.44 0.58 -16.60
C LYS A 12 -4.27 -0.27 -15.32
N THR A 13 -5.27 -0.31 -14.44
CA THR A 13 -5.20 -1.05 -13.16
C THR A 13 -6.05 -2.33 -13.10
N ARG A 14 -6.69 -2.73 -14.22
CA ARG A 14 -7.63 -3.87 -14.29
C ARG A 14 -7.15 -5.09 -13.50
N TYR A 15 -5.92 -5.55 -13.75
CA TYR A 15 -5.35 -6.72 -13.06
C TYR A 15 -4.56 -6.38 -11.79
N LYS A 16 -4.05 -5.14 -11.65
CA LYS A 16 -3.23 -4.74 -10.48
C LYS A 16 -4.03 -4.59 -9.19
N ILE A 17 -5.29 -4.20 -9.32
CA ILE A 17 -6.21 -3.96 -8.19
C ILE A 17 -7.32 -5.03 -8.20
N ALA A 18 -7.23 -6.02 -9.10
CA ALA A 18 -8.17 -7.14 -9.09
C ALA A 18 -8.06 -7.85 -7.73
N ALA A 19 -9.19 -7.98 -7.05
CA ALA A 19 -9.32 -8.72 -5.82
C ALA A 19 -10.31 -9.86 -6.05
N PRO A 20 -10.12 -11.02 -5.39
CA PRO A 20 -11.14 -12.06 -5.38
C PRO A 20 -12.43 -11.52 -4.76
N ALA A 21 -13.58 -12.14 -5.07
CA ALA A 21 -14.89 -11.76 -4.54
C ALA A 21 -15.07 -12.01 -3.02
N ILE A 22 -13.97 -12.10 -2.28
CA ILE A 22 -13.91 -12.35 -0.84
C ILE A 22 -13.74 -11.01 -0.12
N LYS A 23 -14.54 -10.79 0.92
CA LYS A 23 -14.42 -9.61 1.79
C LYS A 23 -13.11 -9.68 2.58
N ALA A 24 -12.47 -8.54 2.81
CA ALA A 24 -11.30 -8.51 3.68
C ALA A 24 -11.70 -8.83 5.13
N SER A 25 -10.84 -9.56 5.84
CA SER A 25 -11.06 -9.88 7.26
C SER A 25 -11.09 -8.63 8.13
N VAL A 26 -11.83 -8.69 9.23
CA VAL A 26 -11.89 -7.62 10.24
C VAL A 26 -10.51 -7.37 10.85
N ASN A 27 -9.71 -8.43 11.05
CA ASN A 27 -8.35 -8.33 11.59
C ASN A 27 -7.45 -7.38 10.79
N LYS A 28 -7.59 -7.32 9.45
CA LYS A 28 -6.81 -6.39 8.61
C LYS A 28 -7.17 -4.91 8.84
N HIS A 29 -8.36 -4.63 9.34
CA HIS A 29 -8.81 -3.26 9.62
C HIS A 29 -8.37 -2.76 11.00
N LEU A 30 -8.14 -3.68 11.93
CA LEU A 30 -7.76 -3.40 13.32
C LEU A 30 -6.26 -3.54 13.56
N GLN A 31 -5.50 -3.88 12.52
CA GLN A 31 -4.07 -4.08 12.64
C GLN A 31 -3.35 -2.76 13.00
N SER A 32 -2.66 -2.79 14.13
CA SER A 32 -1.77 -1.71 14.58
C SER A 32 -0.35 -1.94 14.07
N PHE A 33 0.38 -0.84 13.86
CA PHE A 33 1.76 -0.85 13.39
C PHE A 33 2.59 0.11 14.22
N GLU A 34 3.80 -0.31 14.57
CA GLU A 34 4.73 0.53 15.33
C GLU A 34 5.66 1.32 14.40
N ALA A 35 6.18 2.43 14.90
CA ALA A 35 7.18 3.21 14.19
C ALA A 35 8.46 2.39 13.97
N GLY A 36 9.05 2.49 12.79
CA GLY A 36 10.25 1.73 12.41
C GLY A 36 9.97 0.35 11.79
N GLN A 37 8.73 -0.15 11.87
CA GLN A 37 8.40 -1.44 11.25
C GLN A 37 8.52 -1.37 9.72
N THR A 38 9.05 -2.45 9.12
CA THR A 38 9.11 -2.60 7.67
C THR A 38 7.81 -3.19 7.14
N VAL A 39 7.17 -2.48 6.23
CA VAL A 39 5.86 -2.85 5.68
C VAL A 39 5.83 -2.74 4.17
N GLN A 40 5.02 -3.58 3.53
CA GLN A 40 4.79 -3.57 2.09
C GLN A 40 3.40 -3.03 1.76
N ILE A 41 3.31 -2.22 0.71
CA ILE A 41 2.02 -1.75 0.20
C ILE A 41 1.46 -2.79 -0.77
N VAL A 42 0.37 -3.45 -0.37
CA VAL A 42 -0.39 -4.37 -1.22
C VAL A 42 -1.83 -3.91 -1.28
N ILE A 43 -2.22 -3.39 -2.44
CA ILE A 43 -3.57 -2.83 -2.63
C ILE A 43 -4.58 -3.98 -2.65
N ASN A 44 -5.60 -3.87 -1.81
CA ASN A 44 -6.79 -4.71 -1.85
C ASN A 44 -7.91 -3.96 -2.57
N GLY A 45 -8.33 -4.44 -3.74
CA GLY A 45 -9.38 -3.79 -4.53
C GLY A 45 -10.77 -3.80 -3.92
N SER A 46 -11.06 -4.71 -3.00
CA SER A 46 -12.38 -4.84 -2.36
C SER A 46 -12.71 -3.67 -1.43
N ILE A 47 -11.71 -2.93 -0.97
CA ILE A 47 -11.86 -1.78 -0.07
C ILE A 47 -11.31 -0.55 -0.74
N HIS A 48 -12.14 0.49 -0.87
CA HIS A 48 -11.75 1.71 -1.58
C HIS A 48 -11.19 2.81 -0.68
N ALA A 49 -11.45 2.74 0.62
CA ALA A 49 -10.97 3.69 1.60
C ALA A 49 -9.46 3.55 1.82
N GLY A 50 -8.72 4.66 1.71
CA GLY A 50 -7.27 4.67 1.94
C GLY A 50 -6.44 4.01 0.85
N ILE A 51 -6.99 3.78 -0.36
CA ILE A 51 -6.23 3.24 -1.49
C ILE A 51 -5.11 4.20 -1.90
N PRO A 52 -3.84 3.72 -1.96
CA PRO A 52 -2.74 4.52 -2.47
C PRO A 52 -2.75 4.59 -4.00
N PHE A 53 -1.97 5.52 -4.55
CA PHE A 53 -1.80 5.60 -6.00
C PHE A 53 -1.14 4.32 -6.55
N ARG A 54 -1.56 3.88 -7.75
CA ARG A 54 -1.11 2.63 -8.39
C ARG A 54 0.42 2.47 -8.54
N ARG A 55 1.19 3.57 -8.45
CA ARG A 55 2.66 3.55 -8.53
C ARG A 55 3.31 2.99 -7.26
N PHE A 56 2.61 3.05 -6.13
CA PHE A 56 3.14 2.59 -4.85
C PHE A 56 2.82 1.12 -4.55
N HIS A 57 2.04 0.47 -5.40
CA HIS A 57 1.74 -0.96 -5.25
C HIS A 57 3.02 -1.79 -5.36
N GLY A 58 3.25 -2.69 -4.39
CA GLY A 58 4.38 -3.59 -4.33
C GLY A 58 5.65 -2.99 -3.69
N LEU A 59 5.65 -1.70 -3.37
CA LEU A 59 6.80 -1.05 -2.74
C LEU A 59 6.83 -1.34 -1.23
N THR A 60 8.04 -1.46 -0.72
CA THR A 60 8.33 -1.60 0.71
C THR A 60 8.73 -0.24 1.28
N GLY A 61 8.29 0.04 2.49
CA GLY A 61 8.59 1.28 3.20
C GLY A 61 8.70 1.05 4.69
N THR A 62 9.15 2.10 5.39
CA THR A 62 9.24 2.12 6.84
C THR A 62 8.09 2.93 7.42
N VAL A 63 7.45 2.41 8.47
CA VAL A 63 6.40 3.12 9.18
C VAL A 63 7.01 4.28 9.95
N MET A 64 6.47 5.49 9.77
CA MET A 64 6.84 6.65 10.57
C MET A 64 5.93 6.76 11.79
N SER A 65 4.62 6.69 11.57
CA SER A 65 3.62 6.79 12.63
C SER A 65 2.26 6.25 12.16
N MET A 66 1.35 6.00 13.10
CA MET A 66 -0.06 5.81 12.80
C MET A 66 -0.78 7.17 12.80
N GLN A 67 -1.73 7.35 11.87
CA GLN A 67 -2.60 8.52 11.76
C GLN A 67 -4.04 8.04 11.75
N GLY A 68 -4.68 8.01 12.94
CA GLY A 68 -5.98 7.38 13.12
C GLY A 68 -5.94 5.89 12.74
N ARG A 69 -6.72 5.51 11.72
CA ARG A 69 -6.76 4.13 11.18
C ARG A 69 -5.81 3.90 10.00
N ALA A 70 -5.07 4.93 9.60
CA ALA A 70 -4.13 4.88 8.49
C ALA A 70 -2.69 4.83 9.00
N VAL A 71 -1.81 4.28 8.18
CA VAL A 71 -0.38 4.19 8.42
C VAL A 71 0.31 5.27 7.59
N LYS A 72 1.12 6.10 8.23
CA LYS A 72 2.01 7.04 7.56
C LYS A 72 3.38 6.38 7.41
N MET A 73 3.80 6.17 6.18
CA MET A 73 5.02 5.44 5.85
C MET A 73 5.87 6.20 4.84
N ASN A 74 7.19 6.03 4.94
CA ASN A 74 8.14 6.55 3.97
C ASN A 74 8.50 5.45 2.97
N VAL A 75 8.31 5.75 1.68
CA VAL A 75 8.53 4.83 0.57
C VAL A 75 9.48 5.48 -0.42
N LYS A 76 10.48 4.74 -0.91
CA LYS A 76 11.32 5.22 -2.01
C LYS A 76 10.66 4.93 -3.36
N GLN A 77 10.46 5.97 -4.16
CA GLN A 77 10.07 5.86 -5.56
C GLN A 77 11.30 6.14 -6.43
N GLY A 78 11.99 5.08 -6.84
CA GLY A 78 13.33 5.21 -7.40
C GLY A 78 14.25 5.83 -6.36
N ASN A 79 14.83 6.99 -6.66
CA ASN A 79 15.74 7.70 -5.74
C ASN A 79 15.04 8.75 -4.86
N ARG A 80 13.73 8.96 -5.03
CA ARG A 80 13.01 10.01 -4.30
C ARG A 80 12.26 9.43 -3.10
N PRO A 81 12.53 9.87 -1.86
CA PRO A 81 11.71 9.51 -0.71
C PRO A 81 10.33 10.18 -0.85
N CYS A 82 9.27 9.41 -0.60
CA CYS A 82 7.90 9.84 -0.70
C CYS A 82 7.14 9.40 0.56
N THR A 83 6.49 10.35 1.23
CA THR A 83 5.58 10.04 2.34
C THR A 83 4.22 9.64 1.79
N VAL A 84 3.72 8.48 2.20
CA VAL A 84 2.43 7.94 1.77
C VAL A 84 1.57 7.64 3.00
N ILE A 85 0.30 8.00 2.93
CA ILE A 85 -0.71 7.66 3.94
C ILE A 85 -1.61 6.58 3.34
N VAL A 86 -1.69 5.44 4.00
CA VAL A 86 -2.37 4.24 3.48
C VAL A 86 -3.25 3.63 4.57
N GLY A 87 -4.43 3.13 4.21
CA GLY A 87 -5.26 2.37 5.17
C GLY A 87 -4.59 1.06 5.57
N ALA A 88 -4.74 0.64 6.84
CA ALA A 88 -4.13 -0.58 7.38
C ALA A 88 -4.37 -1.84 6.52
N VAL A 89 -5.55 -1.93 5.89
CA VAL A 89 -5.96 -3.03 5.01
C VAL A 89 -5.03 -3.23 3.80
N HIS A 90 -4.40 -2.16 3.32
CA HIS A 90 -3.51 -2.19 2.15
C HIS A 90 -2.03 -2.31 2.52
N VAL A 91 -1.74 -2.57 3.79
CA VAL A 91 -0.40 -2.70 4.32
C VAL A 91 -0.21 -4.15 4.77
N LYS A 92 0.92 -4.75 4.41
CA LYS A 92 1.32 -6.08 4.85
C LYS A 92 2.63 -5.96 5.64
N PRO A 93 2.70 -6.45 6.90
CA PRO A 93 3.95 -6.50 7.62
C PRO A 93 4.89 -7.52 6.94
N ILE A 94 6.17 -7.18 6.85
CA ILE A 94 7.21 -8.12 6.47
C ILE A 94 7.97 -8.50 7.73
N HIS A 95 8.07 -9.80 8.02
CA HIS A 95 9.02 -10.29 9.03
C HIS A 95 10.42 -10.16 8.44
N GLN A 96 11.28 -9.38 9.07
CA GLN A 96 12.68 -9.34 8.69
C GLN A 96 13.31 -10.68 9.11
N THR A 97 13.75 -11.46 8.13
CA THR A 97 14.65 -12.58 8.40
C THR A 97 16.03 -11.99 8.55
N GLU A 98 16.62 -12.09 9.74
CA GLU A 98 18.03 -11.75 9.91
C GLU A 98 18.83 -12.66 8.96
N LYS A 99 19.61 -12.06 8.07
CA LYS A 99 20.54 -12.83 7.24
C LYS A 99 21.55 -13.46 8.20
N ALA A 100 21.56 -14.78 8.28
CA ALA A 100 22.68 -15.51 8.87
C ALA A 100 23.95 -15.07 8.15
N ALA A 101 24.93 -14.62 8.93
CA ALA A 101 26.23 -14.15 8.46
C ALA A 101 27.02 -15.27 7.78
#